data_AF-A0A352QP86-F1
#
_entry.id   AF-A0A352QP86-F1
#
_cell.length_a   1.000
_cell.length_b   1.000
_cell.length_c   1.000
_cell.angle_alpha   90.00
_cell.angle_beta   90.00
_cell.angle_gamma   90.00
#
_symmetry.space_group_name_H-M   'P 1'
#
loop_
_entity.id
_entity.type
_entity.pdbx_description
1 polymer ?
#
loop_
_entity_poly.entity_id
_entity_poly.type
_entity_poly.pdbx_seq_one_letter_code
_entity_poly.pdbx_strand_id
1 'polypeptide(L)'
;YNAQFGGQLFYEIENGKITRMLEDVAYQIRTPEFWNACSAICDESDYRLGGSFFDGKGQPGQISAVSHGAATTRFDGVNIINTARNLG
;
A
#
# COMPACT_ATOMS: atom_id res chain seq x y z
N TYR A 1 7.84 1.86 13.08
CA TYR A 1 6.72 2.10 12.14
C TYR A 1 5.49 2.46 12.93
N ASN A 2 4.64 3.36 12.42
CA ASN A 2 3.41 3.80 13.09
C ASN A 2 2.13 3.28 12.39
N ALA A 3 2.26 2.66 11.21
CA ALA A 3 1.20 1.96 10.53
C ALA A 3 1.76 0.87 9.59
N GLN A 4 0.88 -0.04 9.17
CA GLN A 4 1.14 -1.09 8.19
C GLN A 4 -0.06 -1.23 7.27
N PHE A 5 0.18 -1.60 6.02
CA PHE A 5 -0.86 -1.81 5.02
C PHE A 5 -0.59 -3.10 4.27
N GLY A 6 -1.61 -3.96 4.20
CA GLY A 6 -1.67 -5.07 3.26
C GLY A 6 -2.32 -4.63 1.95
N GLY A 7 -2.73 -5.60 1.14
CA GLY A 7 -3.31 -5.33 -0.17
C GLY A 7 -4.03 -6.56 -0.71
N GLN A 8 -4.82 -6.35 -1.76
CA GLN A 8 -5.58 -7.43 -2.38
C GLN A 8 -4.69 -8.31 -3.28
N LEU A 9 -3.66 -7.73 -3.89
CA LEU A 9 -2.83 -8.39 -4.89
C LEU A 9 -1.43 -7.80 -4.90
N PHE A 10 -0.42 -8.66 -4.94
CA PHE A 10 0.99 -8.27 -4.99
C PHE A 10 1.72 -9.07 -6.05
N TYR A 11 2.61 -8.38 -6.78
CA TYR A 11 3.52 -8.99 -7.72
C TYR A 11 4.94 -8.50 -7.46
N GLU A 12 5.90 -9.37 -7.71
CA GLU A 12 7.30 -8.97 -7.81
C GLU A 12 7.55 -8.28 -9.16
N ILE A 13 8.38 -7.24 -9.14
CA ILE A 13 8.95 -6.62 -10.34
C ILE A 13 10.44 -6.90 -10.35
N GLU A 14 10.92 -7.59 -11.39
CA GLU A 14 12.33 -7.90 -11.59
C GLU A 14 12.76 -7.42 -12.98
N ASN A 15 13.88 -6.69 -13.06
CA ASN A 15 14.40 -6.13 -14.33
C ASN A 15 13.34 -5.34 -15.14
N GLY A 16 12.48 -4.60 -14.44
CA GLY A 16 11.42 -3.78 -15.05
C GLY A 16 10.21 -4.56 -15.55
N LYS A 17 10.06 -5.84 -15.21
CA LYS A 17 8.94 -6.69 -15.62
C LYS A 17 8.23 -7.27 -14.41
N ILE A 18 6.90 -7.34 -14.47
CA ILE A 18 6.09 -8.08 -13.50
C ILE A 18 6.39 -9.58 -13.67
N THR A 19 6.68 -10.25 -12.57
CA THR A 19 7.03 -11.69 -12.55
C THR A 19 5.95 -12.49 -11.84
N ARG A 20 6.22 -12.98 -10.62
CA ARG A 20 5.34 -13.87 -9.86
C ARG A 20 4.43 -13.08 -8.91
N MET A 21 3.29 -13.67 -8.57
CA MET A 21 2.47 -13.21 -7.45
C MET A 21 3.16 -13.48 -6.12
N LEU A 22 2.91 -12.60 -5.15
CA LEU A 22 3.38 -12.73 -3.78
C LEU A 22 2.17 -12.82 -2.84
N GLU A 23 2.30 -13.63 -1.79
CA GLU A 23 1.33 -13.74 -0.70
C GLU A 23 1.91 -13.18 0.60
N ASP A 24 1.02 -12.86 1.54
CA ASP A 24 1.39 -12.37 2.88
C ASP A 24 2.27 -11.12 2.88
N VAL A 25 2.07 -10.23 1.91
CA VAL A 25 2.86 -9.00 1.81
C VAL A 25 2.18 -7.86 2.57
N ALA A 26 2.94 -7.16 3.38
CA ALA A 26 2.57 -5.85 3.90
C ALA A 26 3.74 -4.87 3.82
N TYR A 27 3.46 -3.59 3.64
CA TYR A 27 4.45 -2.54 3.79
C TYR A 27 4.25 -1.77 5.09
N GLN A 28 5.35 -1.40 5.73
CA GLN A 28 5.33 -0.66 6.98
C GLN A 28 5.72 0.79 6.74
N ILE A 29 5.03 1.70 7.43
CA ILE A 29 5.22 3.14 7.21
C ILE A 29 5.58 3.88 8.50
N ARG A 30 6.33 4.96 8.31
CA ARG A 30 6.34 6.15 9.17
C ARG A 30 6.06 7.32 8.24
N THR A 31 5.01 8.10 8.55
CA THR A 31 4.34 8.97 7.56
C THR A 31 5.30 9.93 6.84
N PRO A 32 6.15 10.71 7.52
CA PRO A 32 7.06 11.63 6.81
C PRO A 32 8.03 10.90 5.89
N GLU A 33 8.59 9.77 6.32
CA GLU A 33 9.61 9.04 5.57
C GLU A 33 9.00 8.30 4.38
N PHE A 34 7.81 7.73 4.55
CA PHE A 34 7.10 7.07 3.47
C PHE A 34 6.77 8.05 2.35
N TRP A 35 6.22 9.23 2.67
CA TRP A 35 5.89 10.21 1.63
C TRP A 35 7.14 10.87 1.02
N ASN A 36 8.21 11.07 1.79
CA ASN A 36 9.50 11.53 1.26
C ASN A 36 10.17 10.49 0.35
N ALA A 37 9.82 9.21 0.47
CA ALA A 37 10.33 8.14 -0.39
C ALA A 37 9.62 8.04 -1.75
N CYS A 38 8.57 8.84 -2.00
CA CYS A 38 7.90 8.88 -3.29
C CYS A 38 8.80 9.53 -4.34
N SER A 39 9.33 8.73 -5.27
CA SER A 39 10.30 9.19 -6.27
C SER A 39 9.71 9.41 -7.66
N ALA A 40 8.52 8.86 -7.93
CA ALA A 40 7.81 9.09 -9.17
C ALA A 40 6.30 8.91 -8.99
N ILE A 41 5.52 9.68 -9.74
CA ILE A 41 4.06 9.65 -9.80
C ILE A 41 3.65 9.73 -11.27
N CYS A 42 2.74 8.86 -11.72
CA CYS A 42 2.17 8.95 -13.06
C CYS A 42 1.29 10.21 -13.21
N ASP A 43 1.05 10.64 -14.45
CA ASP A 43 0.22 11.81 -14.72
C ASP A 43 -1.29 11.55 -14.50
N GLU A 44 -2.10 12.58 -14.81
CA GLU A 44 -3.55 12.55 -14.65
C GLU A 44 -4.24 11.42 -15.44
N SER A 45 -3.64 10.94 -16.53
CA SER A 45 -4.24 9.90 -17.37
C SER A 45 -4.24 8.52 -16.68
N ASP A 46 -3.38 8.34 -15.68
CA ASP A 46 -3.31 7.11 -14.87
C ASP A 46 -4.13 7.20 -13.57
N TYR A 47 -4.69 8.35 -13.22
CA TYR A 47 -5.45 8.52 -11.99
C TYR A 47 -6.68 7.61 -11.95
N ARG A 48 -6.86 6.88 -10.84
CA ARG A 48 -8.00 6.00 -10.60
C ARG A 48 -8.68 6.35 -9.29
N LEU A 49 -10.01 6.37 -9.29
CA LEU A 49 -10.85 6.57 -8.10
C LEU A 49 -11.46 5.24 -7.67
N GLY A 50 -11.03 4.74 -6.51
CA GLY A 50 -11.63 3.59 -5.82
C GLY A 50 -12.45 4.03 -4.61
N GLY A 51 -13.14 3.09 -3.97
CA GLY A 51 -13.89 3.37 -2.75
C GLY A 51 -14.30 2.11 -2.02
N SER A 52 -14.78 2.28 -0.79
CA SER A 52 -15.30 1.20 0.05
C SER A 52 -16.52 1.70 0.80
N PHE A 53 -17.53 0.84 0.94
CA PHE A 53 -18.67 1.08 1.84
C PHE A 53 -18.35 0.74 3.31
N PHE A 54 -17.19 0.14 3.55
CA PHE A 54 -16.82 -0.47 4.83
C PHE A 54 -15.48 0.07 5.36
N ASP A 55 -15.22 1.38 5.23
CA ASP A 55 -14.03 1.99 5.81
C ASP A 55 -14.19 2.15 7.33
N GLY A 56 -13.50 1.29 8.07
CA GLY A 56 -13.56 1.21 9.53
C GLY A 56 -12.50 2.08 10.20
N LYS A 57 -12.88 2.90 11.20
CA LYS A 57 -11.96 3.75 11.98
C LYS A 57 -12.26 3.72 13.48
N GLY A 58 -11.24 4.04 14.28
CA GLY A 58 -11.38 4.40 15.69
C GLY A 58 -11.53 3.23 16.65
N GLN A 59 -11.55 3.60 17.94
CA GLN A 59 -11.88 2.72 19.06
C GLN A 59 -12.67 3.56 20.09
N PRO A 60 -14.02 3.47 20.15
CA PRO A 60 -14.88 2.47 19.53
C PRO A 60 -14.97 2.58 18.00
N GLY A 61 -15.19 1.44 17.35
CA GLY A 61 -15.20 1.33 15.89
C GLY A 61 -16.39 2.04 15.22
N GLN A 62 -16.12 2.75 14.13
CA GLN A 62 -17.10 3.41 13.26
C GLN A 62 -16.85 2.98 11.81
N ILE A 63 -17.92 2.89 11.01
CA ILE A 63 -17.86 2.49 9.60
C ILE A 63 -18.51 3.58 8.74
N SER A 64 -17.88 3.93 7.63
CA SER A 64 -18.43 4.87 6.64
C SER A 64 -18.14 4.44 5.21
N ALA A 65 -18.92 4.96 4.27
CA ALA A 65 -18.55 5.00 2.87
C ALA A 65 -17.45 6.05 2.64
N VAL A 66 -16.46 5.72 1.80
CA VAL A 66 -15.34 6.59 1.43
C VAL A 66 -14.91 6.34 -0.02
N SER A 67 -14.28 7.35 -0.63
CA SER A 67 -13.56 7.24 -1.89
C SER A 67 -12.08 7.59 -1.69
N HIS A 68 -11.19 6.87 -2.35
CA HIS A 68 -9.74 7.12 -2.40
C HIS A 68 -9.29 7.17 -3.85
N GLY A 69 -8.59 8.23 -4.23
CA GLY A 69 -8.04 8.33 -5.57
C GLY A 69 -6.52 8.44 -5.53
N ALA A 70 -5.88 7.74 -6.46
CA ALA A 70 -4.43 7.74 -6.62
C ALA A 70 -4.06 7.42 -8.07
N ALA A 71 -2.92 7.96 -8.50
CA ALA A 71 -2.20 7.47 -9.68
C ALA A 71 -1.16 6.42 -9.22
N THR A 72 -0.61 5.66 -10.15
CA THR A 72 0.51 4.76 -9.87
C THR A 72 1.71 5.57 -9.40
N THR A 73 2.31 5.15 -8.28
CA THR A 73 3.43 5.84 -7.64
C THR A 73 4.54 4.87 -7.29
N ARG A 74 5.79 5.32 -7.41
CA ARG A 74 6.97 4.59 -6.97
C ARG A 74 7.44 5.13 -5.63
N PHE A 75 7.66 4.22 -4.68
CA PHE A 75 8.28 4.52 -3.40
C PHE A 75 9.57 3.71 -3.26
N ASP A 76 10.69 4.38 -2.98
CA ASP A 76 11.99 3.73 -2.87
C ASP A 76 12.35 3.41 -1.41
N GLY A 77 12.94 2.24 -1.15
CA GLY A 77 13.44 1.87 0.18
C GLY A 77 12.36 1.65 1.25
N VAL A 78 11.12 1.38 0.86
CA VAL A 78 10.04 1.03 1.79
C VAL A 78 10.27 -0.37 2.37
N ASN A 79 10.07 -0.53 3.67
CA ASN A 79 10.19 -1.84 4.32
C ASN A 79 8.97 -2.72 4.00
N ILE A 80 9.23 -3.84 3.32
CA ILE A 80 8.24 -4.86 2.99
C ILE A 80 8.44 -6.06 3.92
N ILE A 81 7.37 -6.54 4.53
CA ILE A 81 7.38 -7.68 5.44
C ILE A 81 6.53 -8.83 4.88
N ASN A 82 6.88 -10.05 5.29
CA ASN A 82 6.02 -11.22 5.15
C ASN A 82 5.21 -11.38 6.44
N THR A 83 3.88 -11.26 6.36
CA THR A 83 2.97 -11.29 7.51
C THR A 83 2.71 -12.69 8.06
N ALA A 84 3.03 -13.75 7.33
CA ALA A 84 2.97 -15.13 7.83
C ALA A 84 4.21 -15.51 8.65
N ARG A 85 5.27 -14.70 8.63
CA ARG A 85 6.49 -14.98 9.38
C ARG A 85 6.26 -14.79 10.88
N ASN A 86 6.24 -15.90 11.63
CA ASN A 86 6.37 -15.85 13.08
C ASN A 86 7.83 -15.57 13.48
N LEU A 87 8.01 -14.55 14.32
CA LEU A 87 9.18 -14.45 15.19
C LEU A 87 8.87 -15.40 16.35
N GLY A 88 9.54 -16.56 16.38
CA GLY A 88 9.26 -17.63 17.34
C GLY A 88 9.26 -17.22 18.80
#